data_AF-A0A3D8PQN8-F1
#
_entry.id   AF-A0A3D8PQN8-F1
#
_cell.length_a   1.000
_cell.length_b   1.000
_cell.length_c   1.000
_cell.angle_alpha   90.00
_cell.angle_beta   90.00
_cell.angle_gamma   90.00
#
_symmetry.space_group_name_H-M   'P 1'
#
loop_
_entity.id
_entity.type
_entity.pdbx_description
1 polymer ?
#
loop_
_entity_poly.entity_id
_entity_poly.type
_entity_poly.pdbx_seq_one_letter_code
_entity_poly.pdbx_strand_id
1 'polypeptide(L)' 'MIRKRWNDGKYAVNVRKFEDGQISVGFWKVDKNGKLHDIRYKDLPKYVVAKIEEFEKEVGK' A
#
# COMPACT_ATOMS: atom_id res chain seq x y z
N MET A 1 -2.51 -16.68 2.85
CA MET A 1 -2.23 -15.29 2.39
C MET A 1 -2.38 -14.29 3.52
N ILE A 2 -1.37 -13.45 3.78
CA ILE A 2 -1.43 -12.35 4.73
C ILE A 2 -1.70 -11.04 3.96
N ARG A 3 -2.57 -10.17 4.48
CA ARG A 3 -2.91 -8.90 3.83
C ARG A 3 -2.99 -7.76 4.83
N LYS A 4 -2.39 -6.62 4.48
CA LYS A 4 -2.51 -5.34 5.18
C LYS A 4 -3.04 -4.28 4.23
N ARG A 5 -3.96 -3.46 4.73
CA ARG A 5 -4.58 -2.36 3.99
C ARG A 5 -4.62 -1.13 4.88
N TRP A 6 -4.35 0.01 4.28
CA TRP A 6 -4.47 1.31 4.91
C TRP A 6 -5.04 2.32 3.91
N ASN A 7 -5.85 3.25 4.39
CA ASN A 7 -6.45 4.31 3.59
C ASN A 7 -6.68 5.52 4.51
N ASP A 8 -6.16 6.69 4.14
CA ASP A 8 -6.32 7.95 4.89
C ASP A 8 -7.30 8.94 4.23
N GLY A 9 -8.03 8.51 3.20
CA GLY A 9 -8.91 9.34 2.39
C GLY A 9 -8.21 10.08 1.24
N LYS A 10 -6.87 10.06 1.18
CA LYS A 10 -6.06 10.67 0.11
C LYS A 10 -5.16 9.66 -0.60
N TYR A 11 -4.75 8.62 0.09
CA TYR A 11 -3.94 7.53 -0.41
C TYR A 11 -4.44 6.20 0.16
N ALA A 12 -4.31 5.15 -0.64
CA ALA A 12 -4.60 3.79 -0.25
C ALA A 12 -3.36 2.93 -0.48
N VAL A 13 -3.03 2.08 0.50
CA VAL A 13 -1.93 1.12 0.45
C VAL A 13 -2.49 -0.27 0.71
N ASN A 14 -1.99 -1.26 0.00
CA ASN A 14 -2.38 -2.66 0.10
C ASN A 14 -1.14 -3.53 -0.09
N VAL A 15 -0.70 -4.20 0.96
CA VAL A 15 0.43 -5.13 0.92
C VAL A 15 -0.10 -6.54 1.16
N ARG A 16 0.32 -7.49 0.33
CA ARG A 16 -0.11 -8.89 0.38
C ARG A 16 1.10 -9.80 0.30
N LYS A 17 1.12 -10.87 1.10
CA LYS A 17 2.05 -12.00 0.96
C LYS A 17 1.28 -13.25 0.58
N PHE A 18 1.67 -13.81 -0.56
CA PHE A 18 1.14 -15.05 -1.09
C PHE A 18 1.80 -16.25 -0.41
N GLU A 19 1.28 -17.44 -0.66
CA GLU A 19 1.72 -18.68 0.00
C GLU A 19 3.10 -19.13 -0.45
N ASP A 20 3.52 -18.72 -1.65
CA ASP A 20 4.87 -18.88 -2.20
C ASP A 20 5.90 -17.89 -1.61
N GLY A 21 5.47 -17.02 -0.68
CA GLY A 21 6.30 -15.98 -0.07
C GLY A 21 6.44 -14.70 -0.91
N GLN A 22 5.84 -14.63 -2.10
CA GLN A 22 5.87 -13.42 -2.92
C GLN A 22 5.09 -12.29 -2.23
N ILE A 23 5.69 -11.10 -2.19
CA ILE A 23 5.04 -9.89 -1.66
C ILE A 23 4.60 -9.01 -2.83
N SER A 24 3.35 -8.57 -2.79
CA SER A 24 2.78 -7.60 -3.74
C SER A 24 2.32 -6.36 -2.99
N VAL A 25 2.81 -5.21 -3.45
CA VAL A 25 2.49 -3.89 -2.92
C VAL A 25 1.68 -3.13 -3.98
N GLY A 26 0.48 -2.71 -3.61
CA GLY A 26 -0.34 -1.79 -4.40
C GLY A 26 -0.56 -0.49 -3.64
N PHE A 27 -0.43 0.63 -4.34
CA PHE A 27 -0.66 1.96 -3.79
C PHE A 27 -1.38 2.84 -4.81
N TRP A 28 -2.31 3.66 -4.32
CA TRP A 28 -3.16 4.52 -5.14
C TRP A 28 -3.39 5.86 -4.45
N LYS A 29 -3.65 6.88 -5.25
CA LYS A 29 -4.20 8.15 -4.78
C LYS A 29 -5.72 8.06 -4.78
N VAL A 30 -6.36 8.48 -3.69
CA VAL A 30 -7.81 8.51 -3.53
C VAL A 30 -8.30 9.90 -3.92
N ASP A 31 -9.29 9.98 -4.80
CA ASP A 31 -9.94 11.25 -5.14
C ASP A 31 -11.11 11.57 -4.21
N LYS A 32 -11.70 12.76 -4.38
CA LYS A 32 -12.84 13.23 -3.58
C LYS A 32 -14.09 12.36 -3.71
N ASN A 33 -14.17 11.54 -4.74
CA ASN A 33 -15.27 10.60 -5.00
C ASN A 33 -14.94 9.18 -4.49
N GLY A 34 -13.79 8.99 -3.81
CA GLY A 34 -13.33 7.70 -3.34
C GLY A 34 -12.75 6.79 -4.42
N LYS A 35 -12.55 7.27 -5.66
CA LYS A 35 -11.94 6.49 -6.73
C LYS A 35 -10.42 6.45 -6.56
N LEU A 36 -9.86 5.28 -6.87
CA LEU A 36 -8.43 5.03 -6.84
C LEU A 36 -7.80 5.41 -8.18
N HIS A 37 -6.74 6.19 -8.13
CA HIS A 37 -5.93 6.59 -9.27
C HIS A 37 -4.51 6.06 -9.09
N ASP A 38 -3.95 5.52 -10.17
CA ASP A 38 -2.56 5.09 -10.15
C ASP A 38 -1.63 6.28 -9.94
N ILE A 39 -0.60 6.05 -9.14
CA ILE A 39 0.45 7.01 -8.84
C ILE A 39 1.79 6.28 -8.93
N ARG A 40 2.87 6.99 -9.24
CA ARG A 40 4.20 6.36 -9.26
C ARG A 40 4.76 6.37 -7.85
N TYR A 41 5.54 5.36 -7.51
CA TYR A 41 6.14 5.23 -6.18
C TYR A 41 6.94 6.49 -5.78
N LYS A 42 7.71 7.06 -6.72
CA LYS A 42 8.49 8.29 -6.51
C LYS A 42 7.66 9.54 -6.17
N ASP A 43 6.38 9.53 -6.52
CA ASP A 43 5.44 10.64 -6.30
C ASP A 43 4.64 10.45 -4.99
N LEU A 44 4.90 9.37 -4.25
CA LEU A 44 4.30 9.12 -2.95
C LEU A 44 4.90 10.03 -1.88
N PRO A 45 4.07 10.61 -1.00
CA PRO A 45 4.57 11.27 0.20
C PRO A 45 5.33 10.30 1.11
N LYS A 46 6.34 10.82 1.83
CA LYS A 46 7.18 10.03 2.75
C LYS A 46 6.38 9.20 3.76
N TYR A 47 5.28 9.75 4.27
CA TYR A 47 4.45 9.05 5.27
C TYR A 47 3.70 7.84 4.68
N VAL A 48 3.37 7.87 3.38
CA VAL A 48 2.76 6.73 2.68
C VAL A 48 3.81 5.66 2.41
N VAL A 49 5.03 6.06 2.02
CA VAL A 49 6.17 5.15 1.87
C VAL A 49 6.48 4.44 3.19
N ALA A 50 6.56 5.18 4.29
CA ALA A 50 6.75 4.59 5.61
C ALA A 50 5.67 3.56 5.97
N LYS A 51 4.41 3.79 5.57
CA LYS A 51 3.33 2.81 5.76
C LYS A 51 3.47 1.56 4.89
N ILE A 52 3.98 1.70 3.68
CA ILE A 52 4.32 0.54 2.83
C ILE A 52 5.38 -0.30 3.53
N GLU A 53 6.48 0.31 3.97
CA GLU A 53 7.59 -0.40 4.63
C GLU A 53 7.17 -1.06 5.96
N GLU A 54 6.32 -0.38 6.74
CA GLU A 54 5.73 -0.94 7.96
C GLU A 54 4.97 -2.23 7.64
N PHE A 55 4.10 -2.19 6.63
CA PHE A 55 3.32 -3.35 6.20
C PHE A 55 4.17 -4.44 5.57
N GLU A 56 5.18 -4.11 4.77
CA GLU A 56 6.12 -5.10 4.23
C GLU A 56 6.84 -5.84 5.36
N LYS A 57 7.26 -5.14 6.42
CA LYS A 57 7.88 -5.78 7.60
C LYS A 57 6.89 -6.65 8.38
N GLU A 58 5.66 -6.18 8.58
CA GLU A 58 4.63 -6.96 9.28
C GLU A 58 4.23 -8.23 8.54
N VAL A 59 4.10 -8.13 7.22
CA VAL A 59 3.69 -9.24 6.37
C VAL A 59 4.90 -10.15 6.06
N GLY A 60 6.10 -9.59 5.98
CA GLY A 60 7.36 -10.30 5.69
C GLY A 60 7.90 -11.16 6.83
N LYS A 61 7.50 -10.88 8.08
CA LYS A 61 7.69 -11.80 9.23
C LYS A 61 7.01 -13.15 9.01
#